data_AF-A0A9D1W654-F1
#
_entry.id   AF-A0A9D1W654-F1
#
_cell.length_a   1.000
_cell.length_b   1.000
_cell.length_c   1.000
_cell.angle_alpha   90.00
_cell.angle_beta   90.00
_cell.angle_gamma   90.00
#
_symmetry.space_group_name_H-M   'P 1'
#
loop_
_entity.id
_entity.type
_entity.pdbx_description
1 polymer ?
#
loop_
_entity_poly.entity_id
_entity_poly.type
_entity_poly.pdbx_seq_one_letter_code
_entity_poly.pdbx_strand_id
1 'polypeptide(L)'
;MKRKIALLAAVLCLTMALSPAVLAAEPTQAEVCYPTAVTQSEDGAELRKMYDLGPEDDPAGIPRSDFEQDGFHYTLVDVLKQELPEHESRQHTETVTLESKSKDMESVLALLPPEKEFITEDGLSGTLSLQLETVNVEAA
;
A
#
# COMPACT_ATOMS: atom_id res chain seq x y z
N MET A 1 -36.59 62.10 -22.68
CA MET A 1 -35.39 61.24 -22.87
C MET A 1 -34.69 60.87 -21.55
N LYS A 2 -34.65 61.75 -20.53
CA LYS A 2 -33.95 61.51 -19.25
C LYS A 2 -34.50 60.37 -18.37
N ARG A 3 -35.83 60.11 -18.39
CA ARG A 3 -36.46 59.02 -17.62
C ARG A 3 -36.17 57.62 -18.16
N LYS A 4 -35.97 57.48 -19.48
CA LYS A 4 -35.66 56.19 -20.12
C LYS A 4 -34.20 55.75 -19.87
N ILE A 5 -33.30 56.72 -19.68
CA ILE A 5 -31.88 56.47 -19.36
C ILE A 5 -31.73 55.99 -17.91
N ALA A 6 -32.52 56.55 -16.97
CA ALA A 6 -32.54 56.10 -15.58
C ALA A 6 -33.06 54.65 -15.42
N LEU A 7 -34.03 54.25 -16.23
CA LEU A 7 -34.56 52.88 -16.25
C LEU A 7 -33.55 51.85 -16.80
N LEU A 8 -32.71 52.22 -17.77
CA LEU A 8 -31.65 51.35 -18.27
C LEU A 8 -30.50 51.17 -17.27
N ALA A 9 -30.17 52.22 -16.51
CA ALA A 9 -29.12 52.16 -15.50
C ALA A 9 -29.51 51.26 -14.30
N ALA A 10 -30.78 51.25 -13.91
CA ALA A 10 -31.27 50.41 -12.81
C ALA A 10 -31.30 48.91 -13.17
N VAL A 11 -31.56 48.55 -14.43
CA VAL A 11 -31.53 47.16 -14.90
C VAL A 11 -30.09 46.64 -15.00
N LEU A 12 -29.13 47.49 -15.37
CA LEU A 12 -27.72 47.11 -15.46
C LEU A 12 -27.08 46.84 -14.08
N CYS A 13 -27.54 47.50 -13.02
CA CYS A 13 -27.07 47.25 -11.66
C CYS A 13 -27.67 45.98 -11.03
N LEU A 14 -28.83 45.50 -11.49
CA LEU A 14 -29.50 44.33 -10.90
C LEU A 14 -28.89 42.99 -11.37
N THR A 15 -28.15 42.98 -12.48
CA THR A 15 -27.50 41.76 -13.00
C THR A 15 -26.12 41.49 -12.42
N MET A 16 -25.55 42.41 -11.63
CA MET A 16 -24.23 42.24 -11.00
C MET A 16 -24.28 41.59 -9.60
N ALA A 17 -25.46 41.26 -9.08
CA ALA A 17 -25.61 40.76 -7.70
C ALA A 17 -25.71 39.23 -7.58
N LEU A 18 -25.67 38.48 -8.69
CA LEU A 18 -25.76 37.03 -8.66
C LEU A 18 -24.41 36.40 -9.01
N SER A 19 -23.41 36.65 -8.16
CA SER A 19 -22.20 35.85 -8.12
C SER A 19 -22.57 34.48 -7.53
N PRO A 20 -22.39 33.35 -8.24
CA PRO A 20 -22.42 32.07 -7.57
C PRO A 20 -21.24 32.04 -6.60
N ALA A 21 -21.53 31.98 -5.30
CA ALA A 21 -20.56 31.60 -4.30
C ALA A 21 -20.22 30.12 -4.53
N VAL A 22 -19.31 29.87 -5.48
CA VAL A 22 -18.61 28.60 -5.58
C VAL A 22 -17.72 28.55 -4.34
N LEU A 23 -18.13 27.75 -3.34
CA LEU A 23 -17.19 27.29 -2.34
C LEU A 23 -16.08 26.56 -3.10
N ALA A 24 -14.90 27.17 -3.15
CA ALA A 24 -13.68 26.48 -3.46
C ALA A 24 -13.41 25.52 -2.29
N ALA A 25 -13.98 24.32 -2.35
CA ALA A 25 -13.28 23.18 -1.81
C ALA A 25 -12.04 23.06 -2.70
N GLU A 26 -10.91 23.57 -2.24
CA GLU A 26 -9.63 23.25 -2.87
C GLU A 26 -9.59 21.72 -2.94
N PRO A 27 -9.49 21.11 -4.13
CA PRO A 27 -9.29 19.67 -4.19
C PRO A 27 -8.00 19.44 -3.43
N THR A 28 -8.08 18.70 -2.32
CA THR A 28 -6.90 18.16 -1.65
C THR A 28 -6.16 17.38 -2.72
N GLN A 29 -5.15 18.00 -3.32
CA GLN A 29 -4.47 17.42 -4.47
C GLN A 29 -3.64 16.28 -3.89
N ALA A 30 -4.09 15.04 -4.12
CA ALA A 30 -3.37 13.85 -3.70
C ALA A 30 -1.90 13.99 -4.14
N GLU A 31 -0.97 13.65 -3.24
CA GLU A 31 0.45 13.69 -3.55
C GLU A 31 0.73 12.81 -4.78
N VAL A 32 1.52 13.32 -5.72
CA VAL A 32 1.73 12.64 -7.00
C VAL A 32 2.57 11.38 -6.79
N CYS A 33 2.04 10.22 -7.16
CA CYS A 33 2.76 8.95 -7.13
C CYS A 33 3.59 8.78 -8.41
N TYR A 34 4.83 8.32 -8.26
CA TYR A 34 5.71 8.02 -9.39
C TYR A 34 5.84 6.50 -9.57
N PRO A 35 5.96 6.01 -10.82
CA PRO A 35 6.09 4.59 -11.07
C PRO A 35 7.47 4.08 -10.64
N THR A 36 7.51 2.88 -10.08
CA THR A 36 8.75 2.17 -9.75
C THR A 36 9.33 1.43 -10.96
N ALA A 37 8.47 1.04 -11.91
CA ALA A 37 8.88 0.48 -13.19
C ALA A 37 7.96 0.93 -14.32
N VAL A 38 8.55 1.07 -15.50
CA VAL A 38 7.84 1.37 -16.75
C VAL A 38 8.34 0.41 -17.81
N THR A 39 7.42 -0.33 -18.43
CA THR A 39 7.71 -1.26 -19.52
C THR A 39 6.87 -0.89 -20.73
N GLN A 40 7.48 -0.96 -21.91
CA GLN A 40 6.82 -0.68 -23.18
C GLN A 40 6.81 -1.95 -24.03
N SER A 41 5.74 -2.16 -24.81
CA SER A 41 5.69 -3.22 -25.83
C SER A 41 6.70 -2.97 -26.96
N GLU A 42 7.06 -4.04 -27.69
CA GLU A 42 8.04 -3.95 -28.79
C GLU A 42 7.60 -3.00 -29.92
N ASP A 43 6.30 -2.89 -30.15
CA ASP A 43 5.69 -2.01 -31.17
C ASP A 43 5.41 -0.59 -30.65
N GLY A 44 5.65 -0.33 -29.35
CA GLY A 44 5.40 0.95 -28.69
C GLY A 44 3.93 1.24 -28.39
N ALA A 45 2.99 0.38 -28.79
CA ALA A 45 1.56 0.66 -28.65
C ALA A 45 1.07 0.61 -27.20
N GLU A 46 1.72 -0.16 -26.34
CA GLU A 46 1.34 -0.34 -24.95
C GLU A 46 2.44 0.11 -23.99
N LEU A 47 2.03 0.84 -22.95
CA LEU A 47 2.88 1.24 -21.85
C LEU A 47 2.27 0.75 -20.55
N ARG A 48 3.05 -0.02 -19.78
CA ARG A 48 2.66 -0.49 -18.45
C ARG A 48 3.53 0.20 -17.40
N LYS A 49 2.88 0.86 -16.47
CA LYS A 49 3.51 1.53 -15.32
C LYS A 49 3.15 0.77 -14.05
N MET A 50 4.16 0.34 -13.30
CA MET A 50 4.00 -0.26 -11.97
C MET A 50 4.25 0.80 -10.90
N TYR A 51 3.42 0.76 -9.86
CA TYR A 51 3.50 1.64 -8.71
C TYR A 51 3.49 0.77 -7.45
N ASP A 52 4.51 0.90 -6.63
CA ASP A 52 4.53 0.31 -5.29
C ASP A 52 4.10 1.40 -4.31
N LEU A 53 2.92 1.22 -3.72
CA LEU A 53 2.33 2.17 -2.78
C LEU A 53 2.53 1.68 -1.36
N GLY A 54 3.08 2.53 -0.50
CA GLY A 54 3.07 2.34 0.94
C GLY A 54 1.67 2.55 1.54
N PRO A 55 1.50 2.24 2.83
CA PRO A 55 0.21 2.37 3.52
C PRO A 55 -0.31 3.82 3.60
N GLU A 56 0.58 4.80 3.53
CA GLU A 56 0.25 6.23 3.59
C GLU A 56 0.02 6.85 2.20
N ASP A 57 0.38 6.14 1.12
CA ASP A 57 0.29 6.67 -0.24
C ASP A 57 -1.15 6.59 -0.77
N ASP A 58 -1.67 7.71 -1.27
CA ASP A 58 -3.01 7.76 -1.86
C ASP A 58 -2.97 7.27 -3.32
N PRO A 59 -3.68 6.17 -3.70
CA PRO A 59 -3.75 5.72 -5.08
C PRO A 59 -4.43 6.74 -6.03
N ALA A 60 -5.11 7.77 -5.51
CA ALA A 60 -5.58 8.88 -6.31
C ALA A 60 -4.42 9.70 -6.91
N GLY A 61 -3.24 9.67 -6.30
CA GLY A 61 -2.01 10.31 -6.76
C GLY A 61 -1.39 9.73 -8.02
N ILE A 62 -1.81 8.53 -8.47
CA ILE A 62 -1.38 7.94 -9.74
C ILE A 62 -1.92 8.80 -10.90
N PRO A 63 -1.05 9.32 -11.79
CA PRO A 63 -1.50 10.09 -12.95
C PRO A 63 -2.38 9.27 -13.89
N ARG A 64 -3.60 9.77 -14.18
CA ARG A 64 -4.58 9.11 -15.06
C ARG A 64 -4.89 9.86 -16.35
N SER A 65 -4.28 11.04 -16.53
CA SER A 65 -4.47 11.86 -17.73
C SER A 65 -3.73 11.26 -18.93
N ASP A 66 -4.28 11.50 -20.11
CA ASP A 66 -3.62 11.20 -21.37
C ASP A 66 -2.31 11.99 -21.50
N PHE A 67 -1.34 11.43 -22.22
CA PHE A 67 -0.05 12.06 -22.46
C PHE A 67 0.57 11.65 -23.80
N GLU A 68 1.50 12.47 -24.28
CA GLU A 68 2.26 12.24 -25.51
C GLU A 68 3.67 11.74 -25.16
N GLN A 69 4.13 10.67 -25.82
CA GLN A 69 5.51 10.21 -25.69
C GLN A 69 5.95 9.51 -26.98
N ASP A 70 7.16 9.80 -27.46
CA ASP A 70 7.77 9.16 -28.65
C ASP A 70 6.88 9.23 -29.92
N GLY A 71 6.02 10.24 -30.02
CA GLY A 71 5.08 10.41 -31.13
C GLY A 71 3.78 9.61 -31.00
N PHE A 72 3.56 8.94 -29.87
CA PHE A 72 2.31 8.25 -29.53
C PHE A 72 1.50 9.03 -28.50
N HIS A 73 0.18 9.01 -28.70
CA HIS A 73 -0.82 9.46 -27.73
C HIS A 73 -1.27 8.27 -26.91
N TYR A 74 -0.99 8.28 -25.60
CA TYR A 74 -1.39 7.21 -24.69
C TYR A 74 -2.62 7.62 -23.90
N THR A 75 -3.63 6.75 -23.92
CA THR A 75 -4.83 6.84 -23.09
C THR A 75 -4.81 5.72 -22.05
N LEU A 76 -5.14 6.05 -20.80
CA LEU A 76 -5.22 5.05 -19.74
C LEU A 76 -6.37 4.07 -20.02
N VAL A 77 -6.04 2.77 -20.12
CA VAL A 77 -7.03 1.71 -20.33
C VAL A 77 -7.56 1.19 -19.01
N ASP A 78 -6.68 0.76 -18.11
CA ASP A 78 -7.05 0.19 -16.82
C ASP A 78 -6.01 0.49 -15.72
N VAL A 79 -6.44 0.30 -14.47
CA VAL A 79 -5.57 0.32 -13.29
C VAL A 79 -5.86 -0.94 -12.49
N LEU A 80 -4.89 -1.83 -12.42
CA LEU A 80 -4.98 -3.07 -11.66
C LEU A 80 -4.38 -2.87 -10.27
N LYS A 81 -5.05 -3.41 -9.24
CA LYS A 81 -4.60 -3.34 -7.84
C LYS A 81 -4.32 -4.73 -7.31
N GLN A 82 -3.14 -4.89 -6.71
CA GLN A 82 -2.78 -6.06 -5.92
C GLN A 82 -2.38 -5.57 -4.52
N GLU A 83 -3.03 -6.07 -3.47
CA GLU A 83 -2.65 -5.78 -2.09
C GLU A 83 -1.70 -6.86 -1.59
N LEU A 84 -0.62 -6.44 -0.94
CA LEU A 84 0.25 -7.35 -0.21
C LEU A 84 -0.26 -7.49 1.24
N PRO A 85 -0.20 -8.68 1.83
CA PRO A 85 -0.58 -8.87 3.22
C PRO A 85 0.39 -8.09 4.14
N GLU A 86 -0.15 -7.44 5.17
CA GLU A 86 0.64 -6.73 6.19
C GLU A 86 1.53 -7.70 7.01
N HIS A 87 1.05 -8.93 7.20
CA HIS A 87 1.75 -9.99 7.91
C HIS A 87 1.66 -11.33 7.16
N GLU A 88 2.78 -12.04 7.08
CA GLU A 88 2.85 -13.40 6.57
C GLU A 88 3.23 -14.36 7.71
N SER A 89 2.43 -15.42 7.90
CA SER A 89 2.71 -16.47 8.88
C SER A 89 2.85 -17.83 8.19
N ARG A 90 3.90 -18.59 8.53
CA ARG A 90 4.16 -19.93 7.99
C ARG A 90 4.44 -20.91 9.13
N GLN A 91 4.04 -22.18 8.96
CA GLN A 91 4.48 -23.23 9.86
C GLN A 91 5.98 -23.50 9.61
N HIS A 92 6.76 -23.54 10.68
CA HIS A 92 8.19 -23.84 10.63
C HIS A 92 8.55 -24.73 11.81
N THR A 93 9.40 -25.73 11.56
CA THR A 93 9.85 -26.70 12.56
C THR A 93 11.37 -26.74 12.57
N GLU A 94 11.97 -26.53 13.74
CA GLU A 94 13.41 -26.64 13.94
C GLU A 94 13.74 -27.82 14.88
N THR A 95 14.71 -28.63 14.49
CA THR A 95 15.26 -29.68 15.36
C THR A 95 16.37 -29.10 16.22
N VAL A 96 16.22 -29.16 17.54
CA VAL A 96 17.24 -28.71 18.50
C VAL A 96 17.70 -29.90 19.33
N THR A 97 19.01 -30.13 19.38
CA THR A 97 19.62 -31.18 20.23
C THR A 97 20.24 -30.53 21.46
N LEU A 98 19.83 -30.99 22.66
CA LEU A 98 20.34 -30.51 23.94
C LEU A 98 20.88 -31.68 24.77
N GLU A 99 22.03 -31.47 25.39
CA GLU A 99 22.66 -32.45 26.29
C GLU A 99 22.13 -32.25 27.72
N SER A 100 21.55 -33.29 28.32
CA SER A 100 21.09 -33.27 29.72
C SER A 100 21.99 -34.12 30.62
N LYS A 101 22.20 -33.65 31.86
CA LYS A 101 22.93 -34.38 32.90
C LYS A 101 22.03 -35.31 33.73
N SER A 102 20.71 -35.19 33.59
CA SER A 102 19.72 -36.03 34.30
C SER A 102 18.65 -36.58 33.35
N LYS A 103 18.04 -37.71 33.74
CA LYS A 103 16.89 -38.32 33.06
C LYS A 103 15.54 -37.80 33.59
N ASP A 104 15.56 -36.89 34.56
CA ASP A 104 14.35 -36.30 35.14
C ASP A 104 13.66 -35.34 34.15
N MET A 105 12.36 -35.56 33.90
CA MET A 105 11.54 -34.75 32.99
C MET A 105 11.62 -33.25 33.29
N GLU A 106 11.48 -32.87 34.55
CA GLU A 106 11.53 -31.46 34.99
C GLU A 106 12.87 -30.81 34.64
N SER A 107 13.96 -31.56 34.77
CA SER A 107 15.30 -31.09 34.40
C SER A 107 15.47 -30.94 32.89
N VAL A 108 14.87 -31.83 32.09
CA VAL A 108 14.90 -31.76 30.62
C VAL A 108 14.07 -30.59 30.10
N LEU A 109 12.85 -30.39 30.64
CA LEU A 109 11.99 -29.27 30.25
C LEU A 109 12.62 -27.91 30.60
N ALA A 110 13.35 -27.82 31.72
CA ALA A 110 14.09 -26.62 32.09
C ALA A 110 15.24 -26.26 31.13
N LEU A 111 15.71 -27.22 30.31
CA LEU A 111 16.73 -26.97 29.30
C LEU A 111 16.14 -26.47 27.98
N LEU A 112 14.85 -26.72 27.71
CA LEU A 112 14.21 -26.27 26.49
C LEU A 112 13.97 -24.75 26.58
N PRO A 113 14.56 -23.95 25.67
CA PRO A 113 14.34 -22.52 25.68
C PRO A 113 12.85 -22.23 25.38
N PRO A 114 12.19 -21.34 26.15
CA PRO A 114 10.78 -21.03 25.94
C PRO A 114 10.54 -20.29 24.62
N GLU A 115 11.53 -19.55 24.14
CA GLU A 115 11.51 -18.83 22.89
C GLU A 115 12.83 -19.07 22.13
N LYS A 116 12.76 -19.15 20.80
CA LYS A 116 13.93 -19.32 19.94
C LYS A 116 13.80 -18.42 18.72
N GLU A 117 14.81 -17.58 18.50
CA GLU A 117 14.93 -16.81 17.27
C GLU A 117 15.30 -17.77 16.12
N PHE A 118 14.64 -17.59 14.98
CA PHE A 118 14.93 -18.36 13.77
C PHE A 118 15.15 -17.43 12.58
N ILE A 119 15.96 -17.90 11.64
CA ILE A 119 16.16 -17.27 10.33
C ILE A 119 16.15 -18.40 9.30
N THR A 120 15.21 -18.35 8.35
CA THR A 120 15.12 -19.34 7.27
C THR A 120 16.01 -18.93 6.08
N GLU A 121 16.28 -19.88 5.17
CA GLU A 121 17.11 -19.63 3.97
C GLU A 121 16.51 -18.58 3.02
N ASP A 122 15.18 -18.41 3.03
CA ASP A 122 14.43 -17.39 2.28
C ASP A 122 14.33 -16.03 3.01
N GLY A 123 14.98 -15.87 4.16
CA GLY A 123 15.10 -14.60 4.87
C GLY A 123 13.95 -14.27 5.82
N LEU A 124 13.02 -15.20 6.06
CA LEU A 124 12.01 -15.04 7.09
C LEU A 124 12.69 -15.15 8.46
N SER A 125 12.41 -14.19 9.34
CA SER A 125 12.94 -14.19 10.70
C SER A 125 11.84 -13.89 11.70
N GLY A 126 11.99 -14.41 12.91
CA GLY A 126 11.04 -14.22 13.98
C GLY A 126 11.37 -15.02 15.22
N THR A 127 10.41 -15.12 16.12
CA THR A 127 10.54 -15.83 17.39
C THR A 127 9.54 -16.98 17.43
N LEU A 128 10.02 -18.20 17.62
CA LEU A 128 9.20 -19.37 17.90
C LEU A 128 8.98 -19.46 19.41
N SER A 129 7.74 -19.66 19.85
CA SER A 129 7.42 -19.98 21.25
C SER A 129 7.19 -21.48 21.41
N LEU A 130 7.81 -22.08 22.43
CA LEU A 130 7.67 -23.49 22.73
C LEU A 130 6.28 -23.81 23.31
N GLN A 131 5.52 -24.65 22.61
CA GLN A 131 4.26 -25.18 23.12
C GLN A 131 4.50 -26.45 23.94
N LEU A 132 4.67 -26.31 25.25
CA LEU A 132 4.99 -27.41 26.17
C LEU A 132 4.00 -28.60 26.11
N GLU A 133 2.74 -28.34 25.74
CA GLU A 133 1.70 -29.37 25.56
C GLU A 133 2.02 -30.36 24.42
N THR A 134 2.91 -29.99 23.51
CA THR A 134 3.30 -30.81 22.34
C THR A 134 4.60 -31.59 22.57
N VAL A 135 5.23 -31.43 23.75
CA VAL A 135 6.51 -32.09 24.05
C VAL A 135 6.26 -33.57 24.35
N ASN A 136 6.75 -34.43 23.46
CA ASN A 136 6.85 -35.88 23.68
C ASN A 136 8.27 -36.24 24.12
N VAL A 137 8.38 -37.09 25.15
CA VAL A 137 9.67 -37.61 25.61
C VAL A 137 9.71 -39.11 25.36
N GLU A 138 10.64 -39.53 24.50
CA GLU A 138 10.96 -40.94 24.31
C GLU A 138 12.28 -41.25 25.02
N ALA A 139 12.25 -42.27 25.89
CA ALA A 139 13.47 -42.79 26.49
C ALA A 139 14.13 -43.79 25.54
N ALA A 140 15.37 -43.51 25.15
CA ALA A 140 16.24 -44.48 24.49
C ALA A 140 16.66 -45.61 25.44
#